data_AF-A0A969AC03-F1
#
_entry.id   AF-A0A969AC03-F1
#
_cell.length_a   1.000
_cell.length_b   1.000
_cell.length_c   1.000
_cell.angle_alpha   90.00
_cell.angle_beta   90.00
_cell.angle_gamma   90.00
#
_symmetry.space_group_name_H-M   'P 1'
#
loop_
_entity.id
_entity.type
_entity.pdbx_description
1 polymer ?
#
loop_
_entity_poly.entity_id
_entity_poly.type
_entity_poly.pdbx_seq_one_letter_code
_entity_poly.pdbx_strand_id
1 'polypeptide(L)'
;MIEQILPEELLTHPLKIAQIACYLDQNGWKAIAHPNPRLLVFQGAVDDQGNPIQVVLPSQNTFEDSNRLITKVINLLAVIEEKSPHEIIDSVTQTHADSTTST
;
A
#
# COMPACT_ATOMS: atom_id res chain seq x y z
N MET A 1 4.89 -15.42 -13.17
CA MET A 1 4.66 -15.86 -11.78
C MET A 1 5.00 -14.64 -10.94
N ILE A 2 4.01 -14.00 -10.34
CA ILE A 2 4.25 -12.77 -9.57
C ILE A 2 4.78 -13.22 -8.21
N GLU A 3 6.01 -12.82 -7.89
CA GLU A 3 6.61 -13.10 -6.58
C GLU A 3 5.75 -12.47 -5.49
N GLN A 4 5.63 -13.13 -4.34
CA GLN A 4 4.92 -12.61 -3.18
C GLN A 4 5.88 -12.53 -2.01
N ILE A 5 5.82 -11.44 -1.25
CA ILE A 5 6.63 -11.29 -0.03
C ILE A 5 5.86 -11.80 1.19
N LEU A 6 6.62 -12.27 2.18
CA LEU A 6 6.12 -12.67 3.49
C LEU A 6 6.15 -11.48 4.46
N PRO A 7 5.31 -11.48 5.51
CA PRO A 7 5.33 -10.43 6.54
C PRO A 7 6.67 -10.29 7.27
N GLU A 8 7.43 -11.37 7.30
CA GLU A 8 8.74 -11.47 7.96
C GLU A 8 9.79 -10.61 7.26
N GLU A 9 9.70 -10.46 5.93
CA GLU A 9 10.61 -9.63 5.13
C GLU A 9 10.48 -8.14 5.50
N LEU A 10 9.28 -7.70 5.90
CA LEU A 10 9.00 -6.34 6.34
C LEU A 10 9.57 -6.01 7.74
N LEU A 11 10.07 -7.01 8.49
CA LEU A 11 10.73 -6.78 9.79
C LEU A 11 12.08 -6.08 9.63
N THR A 12 12.77 -6.30 8.51
CA THR A 12 14.07 -5.69 8.21
C THR A 12 13.93 -4.31 7.56
N HIS A 13 12.82 -4.08 6.86
CA HIS A 13 12.51 -2.82 6.18
C HIS A 13 11.09 -2.36 6.53
N PRO A 14 10.89 -1.75 7.72
CA PRO A 14 9.56 -1.38 8.17
C PRO A 14 8.99 -0.24 7.32
N LEU A 15 7.96 -0.53 6.51
CA LEU A 15 7.21 0.50 5.78
C LEU A 15 6.21 1.21 6.70
N LYS A 16 6.13 2.54 6.56
CA LYS A 16 5.11 3.33 7.25
C LYS A 16 3.81 3.35 6.44
N ILE A 17 2.68 3.25 7.11
CA ILE A 17 1.34 3.36 6.48
C ILE A 17 1.21 4.69 5.73
N ALA A 18 1.74 5.77 6.28
CA ALA A 18 1.74 7.08 5.63
C ALA A 18 2.45 7.08 4.26
N GLN A 19 3.53 6.30 4.11
CA GLN A 19 4.22 6.18 2.82
C GLN A 19 3.35 5.46 1.79
N ILE A 20 2.71 4.36 2.21
CA ILE A 20 1.83 3.58 1.33
C ILE A 20 0.61 4.42 0.94
N ALA A 21 0.02 5.15 1.89
CA ALA A 21 -1.10 6.06 1.64
C ALA A 21 -0.73 7.17 0.64
N CYS A 22 0.44 7.78 0.80
CA CYS A 22 0.96 8.79 -0.14
C CYS A 22 1.16 8.19 -1.54
N TYR A 23 1.77 7.01 -1.62
CA TYR A 23 1.94 6.30 -2.89
C TYR A 23 0.60 6.00 -3.59
N LEU A 24 -0.39 5.50 -2.84
CA LEU A 24 -1.73 5.24 -3.37
C LEU A 24 -2.36 6.52 -3.93
N ASP A 25 -2.32 7.62 -3.17
CA ASP A 25 -2.87 8.91 -3.59
C ASP A 25 -2.21 9.43 -4.89
N GLN A 26 -0.88 9.37 -4.98
CA GLN A 26 -0.14 9.77 -6.18
C GLN A 26 -0.43 8.89 -7.40
N ASN A 27 -0.75 7.62 -7.19
CA ASN A 27 -1.09 6.66 -8.26
C ASN A 27 -2.59 6.64 -8.58
N GLY A 28 -3.33 7.68 -8.16
CA GLY A 28 -4.74 7.88 -8.55
C GLY A 28 -5.75 7.08 -7.73
N TRP A 29 -5.32 6.42 -6.65
CA TRP A 29 -6.23 5.81 -5.70
C TRP A 29 -6.91 6.87 -4.84
N LYS A 30 -8.20 6.69 -4.56
CA LYS A 30 -8.98 7.63 -3.77
C LYS A 30 -9.29 7.05 -2.40
N ALA A 31 -8.93 7.77 -1.34
CA ALA A 31 -9.37 7.41 0.00
C ALA A 31 -10.90 7.50 0.10
N ILE A 32 -11.54 6.46 0.65
CA ILE A 32 -12.97 6.43 0.90
C ILE A 32 -13.25 6.32 2.40
N ALA A 33 -14.36 6.91 2.84
CA ALA A 33 -14.78 6.81 4.22
C ALA A 33 -15.21 5.37 4.54
N HIS A 34 -14.71 4.84 5.66
CA HIS A 34 -15.05 3.51 6.15
C HIS A 34 -15.51 3.59 7.61
N PRO A 35 -16.55 2.85 8.03
CA PRO A 35 -17.09 2.92 9.38
C PRO A 35 -16.11 2.45 10.47
N ASN A 36 -15.10 1.67 10.10
CA ASN A 36 -14.04 1.25 11.02
C ASN A 36 -12.89 2.26 11.01
N PRO A 37 -12.69 3.08 12.07
CA PRO A 37 -11.64 4.09 12.14
C PRO A 37 -10.22 3.49 12.27
N ARG A 38 -10.12 2.18 12.50
CA ARG A 38 -8.85 1.45 12.49
C ARG A 38 -8.36 1.13 11.08
N LEU A 39 -9.18 1.37 10.06
CA LEU A 39 -8.88 1.04 8.68
C LEU A 39 -8.93 2.30 7.82
N LEU A 40 -7.96 2.41 6.92
CA LEU A 40 -7.96 3.34 5.80
C LEU A 40 -8.26 2.51 4.56
N VAL A 41 -9.29 2.92 3.81
CA VAL A 41 -9.68 2.22 2.59
C VAL A 41 -9.43 3.13 1.41
N PHE A 42 -8.74 2.61 0.40
CA PHE A 42 -8.44 3.29 -0.85
C PHE A 42 -9.09 2.53 -2.00
N GLN A 43 -9.66 3.28 -2.94
CA GLN A 43 -10.32 2.74 -4.11
C GLN A 43 -9.56 3.13 -5.37
N GLY A 44 -9.18 2.13 -6.16
CA GLY A 44 -8.38 2.28 -7.38
C GLY A 44 -9.21 2.05 -8.64
N ALA A 45 -8.53 1.54 -9.67
CA ALA A 45 -9.14 1.14 -10.94
C ALA A 45 -10.20 0.04 -10.75
N VAL A 46 -11.05 -0.15 -11.76
CA VAL A 46 -12.03 -1.24 -11.78
C VAL A 46 -11.40 -2.52 -12.32
N ASP A 47 -11.84 -3.66 -11.80
CA ASP A 47 -11.48 -4.99 -12.31
C ASP A 47 -12.20 -5.32 -13.63
N ASP A 48 -11.92 -6.49 -14.21
CA ASP A 48 -12.55 -6.99 -15.45
C ASP A 48 -14.08 -7.13 -15.36
N GLN A 49 -14.65 -7.14 -14.15
CA GLN A 49 -16.10 -7.19 -13.91
C GLN A 49 -16.69 -5.80 -13.67
N GLY A 50 -15.88 -4.74 -13.71
CA GLY A 50 -16.29 -3.36 -13.47
C GLY A 50 -16.40 -3.01 -11.98
N ASN A 51 -15.95 -3.87 -11.06
CA ASN A 51 -15.94 -3.53 -9.64
C ASN A 51 -14.67 -2.77 -9.28
N PRO A 52 -14.76 -1.68 -8.50
CA PRO A 52 -13.58 -0.95 -8.10
C PRO A 52 -12.71 -1.77 -7.14
N ILE A 53 -11.41 -1.84 -7.43
CA ILE A 53 -10.45 -2.52 -6.57
C ILE A 53 -10.28 -1.69 -5.30
N GLN A 54 -10.39 -2.36 -4.16
CA GLN A 54 -10.25 -1.73 -2.85
C GLN A 54 -9.02 -2.26 -2.12
N VAL A 55 -8.22 -1.33 -1.62
CA VAL A 55 -7.04 -1.58 -0.81
C VAL A 55 -7.37 -1.16 0.61
N VAL A 56 -7.10 -2.04 1.57
CA VAL A 56 -7.33 -1.78 3.00
C VAL A 56 -6.00 -1.73 3.73
N LEU A 57 -5.74 -0.60 4.35
CA LEU A 57 -4.59 -0.35 5.22
C LEU A 57 -5.05 -0.20 6.67
N PRO A 58 -4.23 -0.61 7.65
CA PRO A 58 -4.46 -0.21 9.03
C PRO A 58 -4.24 1.30 9.15
N SER A 59 -4.97 1.98 10.04
CA SER A 59 -4.77 3.42 10.26
C SER A 59 -3.53 3.75 11.08
N GLN A 60 -2.92 2.76 11.73
CA GLN A 60 -1.70 2.91 12.52
C GLN A 60 -0.75 1.74 12.30
N ASN A 61 0.56 2.04 12.27
CA ASN A 61 1.63 1.04 12.18
C ASN A 61 1.81 0.17 13.44
N THR A 62 1.22 0.58 14.58
CA THR A 62 1.40 -0.06 15.89
C THR A 62 0.43 -1.21 16.14
N PHE A 63 -0.55 -1.44 15.25
CA PHE A 63 -1.44 -2.60 15.40
C PHE A 63 -0.69 -3.90 15.10
N GLU A 64 -1.02 -4.95 15.84
CA GLU A 64 -0.40 -6.28 15.69
C GLU A 64 -0.51 -6.82 14.26
N ASP A 65 -1.65 -6.59 13.61
CA ASP A 65 -1.91 -7.00 12.23
C ASP A 65 -1.28 -6.10 11.16
N SER A 66 -0.55 -5.04 11.53
CA SER A 66 -0.09 -4.03 10.57
C SER A 66 0.79 -4.62 9.49
N ASN A 67 1.80 -5.42 9.87
CA ASN A 67 2.70 -6.04 8.91
C ASN A 67 1.95 -6.98 7.95
N ARG A 68 1.01 -7.77 8.47
CA ARG A 68 0.20 -8.69 7.66
C ARG A 68 -0.67 -7.94 6.65
N LEU A 69 -1.26 -6.82 7.05
CA LEU A 69 -2.07 -5.98 6.15
C LEU A 69 -1.20 -5.27 5.12
N ILE A 70 -0.05 -4.70 5.54
CA ILE A 70 0.91 -4.08 4.62
C ILE A 70 1.36 -5.09 3.57
N THR A 71 1.79 -6.29 3.97
CA THR A 71 2.18 -7.37 3.04
C THR A 71 1.09 -7.66 2.01
N LYS A 72 -0.17 -7.75 2.45
CA LYS A 72 -1.30 -7.97 1.54
C LYS A 72 -1.44 -6.84 0.52
N VAL A 73 -1.31 -5.59 0.97
CA VAL A 73 -1.39 -4.43 0.07
C VAL A 73 -0.24 -4.42 -0.92
N ILE A 74 0.99 -4.65 -0.48
CA ILE A 74 2.16 -4.69 -1.37
C ILE A 74 2.02 -5.80 -2.40
N ASN A 75 1.64 -7.01 -2.00
CA ASN A 75 1.41 -8.12 -2.93
C ASN A 75 0.26 -7.84 -3.90
N LEU A 76 -0.81 -7.17 -3.46
CA LEU A 76 -1.91 -6.78 -4.33
C LEU A 76 -1.46 -5.72 -5.36
N LEU A 77 -0.72 -4.70 -4.93
CA LEU A 77 -0.18 -3.67 -5.82
C LEU A 77 0.80 -4.27 -6.83
N ALA A 78 1.65 -5.20 -6.41
CA ALA A 78 2.56 -5.93 -7.29
C ALA A 78 1.79 -6.66 -8.41
N VAL A 79 0.63 -7.25 -8.09
CA VAL A 79 -0.23 -7.89 -9.09
C VAL A 79 -0.87 -6.88 -10.03
N ILE A 80 -1.40 -5.77 -9.50
CA ILE A 80 -2.11 -4.75 -10.29
C ILE A 80 -1.16 -3.99 -11.22
N GLU A 81 0.03 -3.67 -10.74
CA GLU A 81 1.03 -2.91 -11.50
C GLU A 81 1.98 -3.79 -12.31
N GLU A 82 1.78 -5.12 -12.28
CA GLU A 82 2.65 -6.11 -12.95
C GLU A 82 4.14 -5.96 -12.57
N LYS A 83 4.40 -5.57 -11.31
CA LYS A 83 5.73 -5.34 -10.74
C LYS A 83 6.06 -6.38 -9.69
N SER A 84 7.34 -6.49 -9.33
CA SER A 84 7.72 -7.26 -8.15
C SER A 84 7.31 -6.54 -6.85
N PRO A 85 6.98 -7.26 -5.76
CA PRO A 85 6.70 -6.63 -4.47
C PRO A 85 7.84 -5.73 -3.96
N HIS A 86 9.09 -6.08 -4.29
CA HIS A 86 10.27 -5.32 -3.93
C HIS A 86 10.33 -3.97 -4.65
N GLU A 87 9.94 -3.92 -5.92
CA GLU A 87 9.82 -2.67 -6.67
C GLU A 87 8.71 -1.77 -6.12
N ILE A 88 7.59 -2.35 -5.66
CA ILE A 88 6.54 -1.59 -4.99
C ILE A 88 7.08 -1.01 -3.67
N ILE A 89 7.81 -1.81 -2.87
CA ILE A 89 8.45 -1.32 -1.64
C ILE A 89 9.38 -0.13 -1.94
N ASP A 90 10.25 -0.27 -2.94
CA ASP A 90 11.18 0.79 -3.33
C ASP A 90 10.45 2.04 -3.81
N SER A 91 9.40 1.87 -4.63
CA SER A 91 8.58 2.99 -5.10
C SER A 91 7.90 3.73 -3.93
N VAL A 92 7.35 2.99 -2.97
CA VAL A 92 6.70 3.56 -1.79
C VAL A 92 7.70 4.31 -0.89
N THR A 93 8.92 3.78 -0.74
CA THR A 93 9.96 4.47 0.05
C THR A 93 10.48 5.72 -0.65
N GLN A 94 10.63 5.70 -1.97
CA GLN A 94 11.06 6.85 -2.78
C GLN A 94 10.01 7.97 -2.86
N THR A 95 8.72 7.64 -2.98
CA THR A 95 7.63 8.63 -3.02
C THR A 95 7.63 9.58 -1.82
N HIS A 96 8.09 9.13 -0.66
CA HIS A 96 8.22 9.99 0.52
C HIS A 96 9.47 10.87 0.52
N ALA A 97 10.55 10.48 -0.18
CA ALA A 97 11.78 11.27 -0.25
C ALA A 97 11.60 12.54 -1.09
N ASP A 98 10.80 12.46 -2.16
CA ASP A 98 10.60 13.55 -3.11
C ASP A 98 9.77 14.72 -2.52
N SER A 99 8.96 14.46 -1.49
CA SER A 99 8.16 15.50 -0.82
C SER A 99 8.95 16.40 0.14
N THR A 100 10.26 16.16 0.32
CA THR A 100 11.12 16.95 1.24
C THR A 100 12.19 17.81 0.57
N THR A 101 12.27 17.86 -0.76
CA THR A 101 13.22 18.73 -1.49
C THR A 101 12.51 19.78 -2.32
N SER A 102 11.97 20.80 -1.64
CA SER A 102 11.73 22.12 -2.21
C SER A 102 11.69 23.15 -1.08
N THR A 103 12.86 23.69 -0.72
CA THR A 103 13.01 25.01 -0.10
C THR A 103 14.37 25.57 -0.48
#